data_AF-A0A534L204-F1
#
_entry.id   AF-A0A534L204-F1
#
_cell.length_a   1.000
_cell.length_b   1.000
_cell.length_c   1.000
_cell.angle_alpha   90.00
_cell.angle_beta   90.00
_cell.angle_gamma   90.00
#
_symmetry.space_group_name_H-M   'P 1'
#
loop_
_entity.id
_entity.type
_entity.pdbx_description
1 polymer ?
#
loop_
_entity_poly.entity_id
_entity_poly.type
_entity_poly.pdbx_seq_one_letter_code
_entity_poly.pdbx_strand_id
1 'polypeptide(L)'
;MSSRSERNGKALTCLIIWSVALGGLFAAFVALSPAARAGTCDQVGGVITGDWTITTAQVCTGIVYSVDGSININSGGSLTLVNGGLSFSKDTAHEGYA
;
A
#
# COMPACT_ATOMS: atom_id res chain seq x y z
N MET A 1 -30.56 -39.05 24.06
CA MET A 1 -30.31 -37.96 23.08
C MET A 1 -29.99 -36.60 23.73
N SER A 2 -30.32 -36.37 25.01
CA SER A 2 -30.07 -35.10 25.72
C SER A 2 -28.59 -34.68 25.87
N SER A 3 -27.70 -35.63 26.16
CA SER A 3 -26.29 -35.33 26.50
C SER A 3 -25.44 -34.80 25.34
N ARG A 4 -25.78 -35.13 24.09
CA ARG A 4 -25.09 -34.61 22.90
C ARG A 4 -25.53 -33.18 22.58
N SER A 5 -26.83 -32.89 22.70
CA SER A 5 -27.37 -31.55 22.47
C SER A 5 -26.76 -30.53 23.45
N GLU A 6 -26.64 -30.94 24.73
CA GLU A 6 -26.08 -30.09 25.79
C GLU A 6 -24.57 -29.85 25.63
N ARG A 7 -23.80 -30.87 25.22
CA ARG A 7 -22.38 -30.72 24.87
C ARG A 7 -22.18 -29.82 23.65
N ASN A 8 -23.00 -29.99 22.62
CA ASN A 8 -22.93 -29.19 21.40
C ASN A 8 -23.32 -27.73 21.66
N GLY A 9 -24.32 -27.48 22.50
CA GLY A 9 -24.70 -26.14 22.94
C GLY A 9 -23.56 -25.43 23.67
N LYS A 10 -22.92 -26.11 24.65
CA LYS A 10 -21.74 -25.56 25.35
C LYS A 10 -20.56 -25.29 24.40
N ALA A 11 -20.30 -26.20 23.47
CA ALA A 11 -19.25 -26.03 22.47
C ALA A 11 -19.51 -24.83 21.54
N LEU A 12 -20.76 -24.65 21.09
CA LEU A 12 -21.17 -23.51 20.27
C LEU A 12 -21.02 -22.19 21.04
N THR A 13 -21.47 -22.14 22.30
CA THR A 13 -21.29 -20.95 23.15
C THR A 13 -19.81 -20.63 23.35
N CYS A 14 -18.96 -21.62 23.60
CA CYS A 14 -17.51 -21.43 23.68
C CYS A 14 -16.92 -20.87 22.37
N LEU A 15 -17.33 -21.40 21.21
CA LEU A 15 -16.89 -20.92 19.90
C LEU A 15 -17.26 -19.45 19.67
N ILE A 16 -18.48 -19.06 20.03
CA ILE A 16 -18.95 -17.67 19.90
C ILE A 16 -18.11 -16.73 20.77
N ILE A 17 -17.91 -17.09 22.05
CA ILE A 17 -17.12 -16.27 22.99
C ILE A 17 -15.69 -16.10 22.47
N TRP A 18 -15.06 -17.18 22.00
CA TRP A 18 -13.71 -17.12 21.44
C TRP A 18 -13.66 -16.28 20.16
N SER A 19 -14.66 -16.39 19.29
CA SER A 19 -14.72 -15.60 18.05
C SER A 19 -14.83 -14.10 18.34
N VAL A 20 -15.66 -13.72 19.31
CA VAL A 20 -15.81 -12.32 19.75
C VAL A 20 -14.52 -11.82 20.40
N ALA A 21 -13.89 -12.62 21.26
CA ALA A 21 -12.64 -12.27 21.92
C ALA A 21 -11.49 -12.06 20.91
N LEU A 22 -11.35 -12.97 19.94
CA LEU A 22 -10.35 -12.86 18.87
C LEU A 22 -10.64 -11.68 17.94
N GLY A 23 -11.92 -11.42 17.61
CA GLY A 23 -12.33 -10.25 16.84
C GLY A 23 -11.99 -8.93 17.55
N GLY A 24 -12.22 -8.86 18.86
CA GLY A 24 -11.85 -7.70 19.68
C GLY A 24 -10.34 -7.47 19.74
N LEU A 25 -9.56 -8.54 19.92
CA LEU A 25 -8.10 -8.50 19.85
C LEU A 25 -7.62 -8.01 18.49
N PHE A 26 -8.16 -8.53 17.39
CA PHE A 26 -7.80 -8.09 16.04
C PHE A 26 -8.08 -6.61 15.83
N ALA A 27 -9.27 -6.12 16.23
CA ALA A 27 -9.61 -4.71 16.13
C ALA A 27 -8.67 -3.82 16.95
N ALA A 28 -8.28 -4.25 18.15
CA ALA A 28 -7.30 -3.55 18.97
C ALA A 28 -5.92 -3.51 18.31
N PHE A 29 -5.45 -4.63 17.74
CA PHE A 29 -4.20 -4.67 16.99
C PHE A 29 -4.20 -3.73 15.79
N VAL A 30 -5.31 -3.66 15.04
CA VAL A 30 -5.45 -2.72 13.92
C VAL A 30 -5.45 -1.27 14.40
N ALA A 31 -6.18 -0.95 15.48
CA ALA A 31 -6.24 0.40 16.01
C ALA A 31 -4.90 0.90 16.57
N LEU A 32 -4.09 -0.01 17.12
CA LEU A 32 -2.76 0.28 17.66
C LEU A 32 -1.65 0.16 16.62
N SER A 33 -1.93 -0.47 15.47
CA SER A 33 -0.94 -0.58 14.42
C SER A 33 -0.61 0.81 13.85
N PRO A 34 0.67 1.14 13.67
CA PRO A 34 1.05 2.41 13.08
C PRO A 34 0.39 2.56 11.71
N ALA A 35 -0.16 3.74 11.42
CA ALA A 35 -0.51 4.08 10.05
C ALA A 35 0.76 3.92 9.18
N ALA A 36 0.66 3.20 8.06
CA ALA A 36 1.76 3.11 7.11
C ALA A 36 2.09 4.53 6.65
N ARG A 37 3.20 5.07 7.17
CA ARG A 37 3.66 6.41 6.81
C ARG A 37 4.39 6.30 5.48
N ALA A 38 4.10 7.23 4.58
CA ALA A 38 4.87 7.36 3.37
C ALA A 38 6.33 7.68 3.73
N GLY A 39 7.26 6.94 3.12
CA GLY A 39 8.69 7.16 3.25
C GLY A 39 9.13 8.44 2.53
N THR A 40 10.37 8.85 2.81
CA THR A 40 11.05 9.85 1.98
C THR A 40 11.29 9.30 0.58
N CYS A 41 11.32 10.19 -0.42
CA CYS A 41 11.66 9.83 -1.79
C CYS A 41 12.97 9.04 -1.86
N ASP A 42 12.95 7.89 -2.55
CA ASP A 42 14.14 7.09 -2.79
C ASP A 42 14.94 7.57 -4.01
N GLN A 43 14.32 8.37 -4.89
CA GLN A 43 15.01 8.93 -6.04
C GLN A 43 15.92 10.10 -5.69
N VAL A 44 17.22 9.89 -5.94
CA VAL A 44 18.31 10.81 -5.57
C VAL A 44 18.73 11.71 -6.74
N GLY A 45 18.08 11.61 -7.90
CA GLY A 45 18.38 12.43 -9.08
C GLY A 45 17.13 13.04 -9.69
N GLY A 46 17.24 14.24 -10.23
CA GLY A 46 16.17 14.89 -11.00
C GLY A 46 15.97 14.31 -12.40
N VAL A 47 16.69 13.24 -12.78
CA VAL A 47 16.58 12.59 -14.09
C VAL A 47 16.41 11.09 -13.89
N ILE A 48 15.38 10.53 -14.50
CA ILE A 48 14.99 9.12 -14.46
C ILE A 48 15.14 8.55 -15.87
N THR A 49 16.25 7.88 -16.15
CA THR A 49 16.55 7.29 -17.48
C THR A 49 16.23 5.79 -17.58
N GLY A 50 15.64 5.21 -16.53
CA GLY A 50 15.29 3.80 -16.44
C GLY A 50 13.97 3.63 -15.71
N ASP A 51 13.64 2.41 -15.30
CA ASP A 51 12.38 2.14 -14.61
C ASP A 51 12.46 2.53 -13.13
N TRP A 52 11.64 3.49 -12.71
CA TRP A 52 11.40 3.79 -11.30
C TRP A 52 10.22 2.98 -10.79
N THR A 53 10.49 1.96 -9.98
CA THR A 53 9.45 1.09 -9.43
C THR A 53 9.13 1.44 -7.97
N ILE A 54 7.90 1.88 -7.73
CA ILE A 54 7.42 2.31 -6.42
C ILE A 54 6.53 1.21 -5.83
N THR A 55 7.03 0.56 -4.78
CA THR A 55 6.33 -0.53 -4.06
C THR A 55 5.79 -0.12 -2.70
N THR A 56 6.17 1.06 -2.21
CA THR A 56 5.73 1.63 -0.93
C THR A 56 5.32 3.09 -1.14
N ALA A 57 4.52 3.65 -0.22
CA ALA A 57 4.14 5.05 -0.28
C ALA A 57 5.37 5.96 -0.11
N GLN A 58 5.53 6.94 -0.99
CA GLN A 58 6.66 7.87 -1.01
C GLN A 58 6.20 9.33 -1.19
N VAL A 59 6.88 10.24 -0.50
CA VAL A 59 6.70 11.70 -0.66
C VAL A 59 8.00 12.33 -1.15
N CYS A 60 7.94 12.92 -2.33
CA CYS A 60 9.04 13.65 -2.95
C CYS A 60 8.72 15.15 -2.93
N THR A 61 9.63 15.97 -2.39
CA THR A 61 9.40 17.42 -2.21
C THR A 61 10.45 18.25 -2.91
N GLY A 62 10.04 19.29 -3.65
CA GLY A 62 10.94 20.31 -4.17
C GLY A 62 11.72 19.96 -5.45
N ILE A 63 11.43 18.81 -6.07
CA ILE A 63 12.15 18.31 -7.25
C ILE A 63 11.18 18.11 -8.41
N VAL A 64 11.57 18.59 -9.60
CA VAL A 64 10.96 18.18 -10.87
C VAL A 64 11.82 17.07 -11.46
N TYR A 65 11.24 15.88 -11.61
CA TYR A 65 11.91 14.73 -12.21
C TYR A 65 11.70 14.78 -13.73
N SER A 66 12.79 14.87 -14.49
CA SER A 66 12.81 14.58 -15.91
C SER A 66 12.78 13.07 -16.12
N VAL A 67 11.79 12.56 -16.82
CA VAL A 67 11.54 11.13 -16.98
C VAL A 67 11.78 10.78 -18.44
N ASP A 68 12.87 10.06 -18.69
CA ASP A 68 13.28 9.46 -19.97
C ASP A 68 13.29 7.93 -19.84
N GLY A 69 12.21 7.41 -19.28
CA GLY A 69 12.04 6.02 -18.87
C GLY A 69 10.62 5.78 -18.36
N SER A 70 10.43 4.74 -17.56
CA SER A 70 9.10 4.39 -17.02
C SER A 70 8.99 4.67 -15.54
N ILE A 71 7.78 5.00 -15.09
CA ILE A 71 7.42 5.00 -13.67
C ILE A 71 6.36 3.93 -13.47
N ASN A 72 6.67 2.95 -12.65
CA ASN A 72 5.77 1.85 -12.34
C ASN A 72 5.37 1.88 -10.87
N ILE A 73 4.08 2.04 -10.59
CA ILE A 73 3.54 2.06 -9.22
C ILE A 73 2.84 0.73 -8.99
N ASN A 74 3.43 -0.10 -8.14
CA ASN A 74 2.91 -1.44 -7.83
C ASN A 74 1.83 -1.39 -6.75
N SER A 75 1.11 -2.50 -6.59
CA SER A 75 0.16 -2.72 -5.49
C SER A 75 0.84 -2.48 -4.13
N GLY A 76 0.36 -1.47 -3.40
CA GLY A 76 0.92 -1.03 -2.11
C GLY A 76 1.80 0.24 -2.19
N GLY A 77 2.17 0.67 -3.40
CA GLY A 77 2.91 1.90 -3.66
C GLY A 77 2.00 3.11 -3.87
N SER A 78 2.53 4.29 -3.56
CA SER A 78 1.95 5.57 -3.98
C SER A 78 3.06 6.61 -4.08
N LEU A 79 2.91 7.56 -5.00
CA LEU A 79 3.83 8.67 -5.16
C LEU A 79 3.10 9.98 -4.94
N THR A 80 3.56 10.76 -3.97
CA THR A 80 3.08 12.12 -3.75
C THR A 80 4.21 13.09 -4.05
N LEU A 81 3.98 14.03 -4.96
CA LEU A 81 4.91 15.12 -5.27
C LEU A 81 4.42 16.41 -4.63
N VAL A 82 5.26 17.03 -3.80
CA VAL A 82 4.95 18.29 -3.10
C VAL A 82 5.91 19.36 -3.60
N ASN A 83 5.42 20.49 -4.12
CA ASN A 83 6.27 21.54 -4.72
C ASN A 83 7.27 20.97 -5.76
N GLY A 84 6.85 19.96 -6.52
CA GLY A 84 7.64 19.23 -7.49
C GLY A 84 6.78 18.77 -8.66
N GLY A 85 7.31 17.92 -9.52
CA GLY A 85 6.56 17.43 -10.68
C GLY A 85 7.29 16.35 -11.47
N LEU A 86 6.60 15.83 -12.48
CA LEU A 86 7.15 14.90 -13.46
C LEU A 86 7.14 15.58 -14.82
N SER A 87 8.27 15.54 -15.52
CA SER A 87 8.43 16.06 -16.87
C SER A 87 8.89 14.90 -17.76
N PHE A 88 7.97 14.33 -18.51
CA PHE A 88 8.29 13.22 -19.40
C PHE A 88 8.97 13.76 -20.67
N SER A 89 10.11 13.16 -21.03
CA SER A 89 10.73 13.40 -22.32
C SER A 89 9.76 12.98 -23.43
N LYS A 90 9.86 13.66 -24.57
CA LYS A 90 9.07 13.27 -25.74
C LYS A 90 9.54 11.90 -26.20
N ASP A 91 8.62 10.96 -26.28
CA ASP A 91 8.88 9.68 -26.90
C ASP A 91 9.12 9.87 -28.40
N THR A 92 10.39 9.98 -28.77
CA THR A 92 10.82 10.10 -30.18
C THR A 92 10.70 8.77 -30.93
N ALA A 93 10.57 7.65 -30.23
CA ALA A 93 10.49 6.32 -30.85
C ALA A 93 9.08 6.01 -31.39
N HIS A 94 8.04 6.67 -30.85
CA HIS A 94 6.65 6.50 -31.28
C HIS A 94 6.02 7.76 -31.91
N GLU A 95 6.84 8.69 -32.42
CA GLU A 95 6.35 9.85 -33.15
C GLU A 95 5.49 9.43 -34.35
N GLY A 96 4.17 9.64 -34.27
CA GLY A 96 3.22 9.37 -35.36
C GLY A 96 2.05 8.44 -35.01
N TYR A 97 2.08 7.80 -33.84
CA TYR A 97 0.91 7.11 -33.31
C TYR A 97 0.10 8.10 -32.44
N ALA A 98 -0.91 8.71 -33.06
CA ALA A 98 -1.90 9.57 -32.40
C ALA A 98 -3.23 8.83 -32.24
#